data_AF-A0A9W6PZB6-F1
#
_entry.id   AF-A0A9W6PZB6-F1
#
_cell.length_a   1.000
_cell.length_b   1.000
_cell.length_c   1.000
_cell.angle_alpha   90.00
_cell.angle_beta   90.00
_cell.angle_gamma   90.00
#
_symmetry.space_group_name_H-M   'P 1'
#
loop_
_entity.id
_entity.type
_entity.pdbx_description
1 polymer ?
#
loop_
_entity_poly.entity_id
_entity_poly.type
_entity_poly.pdbx_seq_one_letter_code
_entity_poly.pdbx_strand_id
1 'polypeptide(L)' 'MEERLRLQLMLMHVQTLSDEHWHVFTGPLRAMGDHAWVGGESAKAFGQELERSDRELHAQLRKALELVQDKLRRPPL' A
#
# COMPACT_ATOMS: atom_id res chain seq x y z
N MET A 1 22.33 5.18 -19.18
CA MET A 1 21.68 6.44 -18.77
C MET A 1 20.15 6.31 -18.79
N GLU A 2 19.58 5.67 -19.81
CA GLU A 2 18.14 5.41 -19.97
C GLU A 2 17.51 4.55 -18.86
N GLU A 3 18.20 3.49 -18.39
CA GLU A 3 17.69 2.62 -17.31
C GLU A 3 17.50 3.35 -15.97
N ARG A 4 18.46 4.20 -15.60
CA ARG A 4 18.39 4.98 -14.37
C ARG A 4 17.20 5.94 -14.37
N LEU A 5 16.93 6.59 -15.51
CA LEU A 5 15.75 7.43 -15.69
C LEU A 5 14.45 6.63 -15.56
N ARG A 6 14.39 5.44 -16.17
CA ARG A 6 13.23 4.54 -16.05
C ARG A 6 12.97 4.12 -14.61
N LEU A 7 14.01 3.80 -13.84
CA LEU A 7 13.90 3.46 -12.43
C LEU A 7 13.43 4.65 -11.59
N GLN A 8 13.88 5.87 -11.90
CA GLN A 8 13.39 7.09 -11.24
C GLN A 8 11.90 7.35 -11.51
N LEU A 9 11.45 7.15 -12.77
CA LEU A 9 10.02 7.25 -13.10
C LEU A 9 9.19 6.19 -12.37
N MET A 10 9.68 4.95 -12.28
CA MET A 10 9.05 3.89 -11.49
C MET A 10 8.97 4.25 -10.00
N LEU A 11 10.02 4.85 -9.44
CA LEU A 11 10.04 5.28 -8.05
C LEU A 11 8.97 6.35 -7.77
N MET A 12 8.87 7.36 -8.64
CA MET A 12 7.82 8.38 -8.51
C MET A 12 6.43 7.75 -8.59
N HIS A 13 6.22 6.80 -9.51
CA HIS A 13 4.93 6.13 -9.65
C HIS A 13 4.55 5.32 -8.40
N VAL A 14 5.49 4.58 -7.81
CA VAL A 14 5.27 3.87 -6.54
C VAL A 14 4.95 4.85 -5.42
N GLN A 15 5.63 6.00 -5.36
CA GLN A 15 5.34 7.02 -4.36
C GLN A 15 3.94 7.60 -4.55
N THR A 16 3.52 7.93 -5.78
CA THR A 16 2.16 8.40 -6.07
C THR A 16 1.10 7.40 -5.64
N LEU A 17 1.27 6.12 -5.99
CA LEU A 17 0.34 5.06 -5.58
C LEU A 17 0.30 4.91 -4.06
N SER A 18 1.45 5.07 -3.39
CA SER A 18 1.48 5.11 -1.93
C SER A 18 0.67 6.29 -1.41
N ASP A 19 0.95 7.51 -1.84
CA ASP A 19 0.27 8.71 -1.35
C ASP A 19 -1.25 8.67 -1.59
N GLU A 20 -1.68 8.15 -2.74
CA GLU A 20 -3.10 8.03 -3.10
C GLU A 20 -3.84 6.95 -2.31
N HIS A 21 -3.18 5.84 -1.99
CA HIS A 21 -3.85 4.65 -1.44
C HIS A 21 -3.49 4.31 0.01
N TRP A 22 -2.49 4.97 0.60
CA TRP A 22 -2.01 4.66 1.96
C TRP A 22 -3.11 4.71 3.02
N HIS A 23 -4.10 5.58 2.84
CA HIS A 23 -5.19 5.81 3.78
C HIS A 23 -6.55 5.24 3.34
N VAL A 24 -6.61 4.51 2.22
CA VAL A 24 -7.89 4.12 1.60
C VAL A 24 -8.79 3.33 2.54
N PHE A 25 -8.20 2.53 3.45
CA PHE A 25 -8.94 1.73 4.43
C PHE A 25 -9.14 2.43 5.78
N THR A 26 -8.49 3.56 6.04
CA THR A 26 -8.59 4.28 7.33
C THR A 26 -10.01 4.75 7.62
N GLY A 27 -10.72 5.28 6.62
CA GLY A 27 -12.10 5.73 6.75
C GLY A 27 -13.07 4.60 7.11
N PRO A 28 -13.13 3.52 6.31
CA PRO A 28 -13.94 2.34 6.62
C PRO A 28 -13.63 1.74 8.00
N LEU A 29 -12.35 1.57 8.35
CA LEU A 29 -11.95 1.02 9.65
C LEU A 29 -12.41 1.88 10.84
N ARG A 30 -12.31 3.22 10.74
CA ARG A 30 -12.84 4.13 11.76
C ARG A 30 -14.36 4.03 11.90
N ALA A 31 -15.08 4.01 10.77
CA ALA A 31 -16.53 3.86 10.79
C ALA A 31 -16.98 2.54 11.46
N MET A 32 -16.21 1.47 11.30
CA MET A 32 -16.46 0.20 12.00
C MET A 32 -16.17 0.27 13.50
N GLY A 33 -15.08 0.92 13.90
CA GLY A 33 -14.69 1.10 15.30
C GLY A 33 -15.72 1.90 16.11
N ASP A 34 -16.38 2.87 15.48
CA ASP A 34 -17.40 3.72 16.11
C ASP A 34 -18.79 3.05 16.21
N HIS A 35 -18.85 1.71 16.14
CA HIS A 35 -20.07 0.90 16.18
C HIS A 35 -21.12 1.26 15.11
N ALA A 36 -20.75 1.94 14.03
CA ALA A 36 -21.69 2.36 12.99
C ALA A 36 -22.24 1.18 12.14
N TRP A 37 -21.67 -0.01 12.30
CA TRP A 37 -21.99 -1.20 11.50
C TRP A 37 -22.83 -2.19 12.29
N VAL A 38 -24.09 -2.36 11.88
CA VAL A 38 -25.00 -3.40 12.38
C VAL A 38 -24.81 -4.69 11.57
N GLY A 39 -24.41 -5.79 12.23
CA GLY A 39 -24.21 -7.06 11.52
C GLY A 39 -23.51 -8.19 12.28
N GLY A 40 -23.16 -8.02 13.57
CA GLY A 40 -22.61 -9.12 14.39
C GLY A 40 -21.35 -9.73 13.78
N GLU A 41 -21.38 -11.04 13.50
CA GLU A 41 -20.24 -11.78 12.92
C GLU A 41 -19.87 -11.32 11.51
N SER A 42 -20.84 -10.97 10.66
CA SER A 42 -20.56 -10.51 9.29
C SER A 42 -19.79 -9.19 9.28
N ALA A 43 -20.12 -8.28 10.21
CA ALA A 43 -19.36 -7.05 10.39
C ALA A 43 -17.93 -7.34 10.86
N LYS A 44 -17.73 -8.26 11.83
CA LYS A 44 -16.39 -8.64 12.28
C LYS A 44 -15.54 -9.26 11.16
N ALA A 45 -16.11 -10.17 10.38
CA ALA A 45 -15.41 -10.80 9.25
C ALA A 45 -14.98 -9.77 8.21
N PHE A 46 -15.85 -8.80 7.90
CA PHE A 46 -15.50 -7.71 7.00
C PHE A 46 -14.38 -6.81 7.55
N GLY A 47 -14.40 -6.50 8.85
CA GLY A 47 -13.32 -5.73 9.49
C GLY A 47 -11.97 -6.45 9.42
N GLN A 48 -11.95 -7.76 9.65
CA GLN A 48 -10.75 -8.58 9.49
C GLN A 48 -10.24 -8.59 8.05
N GLU A 49 -11.15 -8.61 7.07
CA GLU A 49 -10.79 -8.55 5.65
C GLU A 49 -10.18 -7.19 5.27
N LEU A 50 -10.73 -6.08 5.81
CA LEU A 50 -10.15 -4.75 5.64
C LEU A 50 -8.74 -4.66 6.23
N GLU A 51 -8.54 -5.12 7.46
CA GLU A 51 -7.22 -5.13 8.11
C GLU A 51 -6.21 -6.03 7.37
N ARG A 52 -6.67 -7.15 6.80
CA ARG A 52 -5.84 -8.00 5.95
C ARG A 52 -5.43 -7.27 4.67
N SER A 53 -6.39 -6.66 4.00
CA SER A 53 -6.18 -5.92 2.75
C SER A 53 -5.27 -4.71 2.94
N ASP A 54 -5.40 -3.97 4.05
CA ASP A 54 -4.54 -2.82 4.40
C ASP A 54 -3.08 -3.26 4.59
N ARG A 55 -2.85 -4.33 5.36
CA ARG A 55 -1.52 -4.91 5.56
C ARG A 55 -0.90 -5.40 4.25
N GLU A 56 -1.69 -6.05 3.40
CA GLU A 56 -1.22 -6.54 2.11
C GLU A 56 -0.81 -5.38 1.18
N LEU A 57 -1.62 -4.33 1.09
CA LEU A 57 -1.30 -3.12 0.33
C LEU A 57 0.03 -2.50 0.79
N HIS A 58 0.21 -2.28 2.10
CA HIS A 58 1.45 -1.71 2.62
C HIS A 58 2.66 -2.61 2.38
N ALA A 59 2.48 -3.95 2.44
CA ALA A 59 3.55 -4.89 2.14
C ALA A 59 3.98 -4.84 0.67
N GLN A 60 3.03 -4.76 -0.27
CA GLN A 60 3.33 -4.67 -1.70
C GLN A 60 4.01 -3.35 -2.06
N LEU A 61 3.52 -2.21 -1.52
CA LEU A 61 4.14 -0.90 -1.73
C LEU A 61 5.57 -0.86 -1.20
N ARG A 62 5.81 -1.41 0.00
CA ARG A 62 7.16 -1.51 0.58
C ARG A 62 8.09 -2.34 -0.29
N LYS A 63 7.63 -3.51 -0.73
CA LYS A 63 8.42 -4.40 -1.60
C LYS A 63 8.76 -3.73 -2.94
N ALA A 64 7.80 -3.03 -3.55
CA ALA A 64 8.03 -2.29 -4.79
C ALA A 64 9.09 -1.20 -4.61
N LEU A 65 9.00 -0.44 -3.51
CA LEU A 65 9.98 0.59 -3.15
C LEU A 65 11.38 0.00 -2.96
N GLU A 66 11.50 -1.07 -2.18
CA GLU A 66 12.77 -1.78 -1.94
C GLU A 66 13.41 -2.25 -3.25
N LEU A 67 12.64 -2.89 -4.13
CA LEU A 67 13.15 -3.38 -5.42
C LEU A 67 13.68 -2.27 -6.32
N VAL A 68 12.98 -1.14 -6.40
CA VAL A 68 13.41 0.00 -7.22
C VAL A 68 14.65 0.67 -6.62
N GLN A 69 14.69 0.85 -5.30
CA GLN A 69 15.84 1.41 -4.61
C GLN A 69 17.08 0.52 -4.73
N ASP A 70 16.93 -0.80 -4.61
CA ASP A 70 18.04 -1.75 -4.76
C ASP A 70 18.64 -1.69 -6.17
N LYS A 71 17.79 -1.61 -7.20
CA LYS A 71 18.27 -1.44 -8.58
C LYS A 71 18.96 -0.10 -8.80
N LEU A 72 18.48 0.97 -8.18
CA LEU A 72 19.11 2.30 -8.27
C LEU A 72 20.47 2.37 -7.56
N ARG A 73 20.65 1.60 -6.47
CA ARG A 73 21.90 1.56 -5.70
C ARG A 73 22.98 0.68 -6.33
N ARG A 74 22.62 -0.30 -7.15
CA ARG A 74 23.60 -1.16 -7.85
C ARG A 74 24.27 -0.38 -8.99
N PRO A 75 25.60 -0.29 -9.02
CA PRO A 75 26.29 0.27 -10.18
C PRO A 75 26.04 -0.63 -11.41
N PRO A 76 25.91 -0.05 -12.62
CA PRO A 76 25.86 -0.84 -13.84
C PRO A 76 27.17 -1.65 -13.96
N LEU A 77 27.04 -2.95 -14.25
CA LEU A 77 28.16 -3.81 -14.64
C LEU A 77 28.76 -3.34 -15.96
#